data_AF-A0A1H8J6Z8-F1
#
_entry.id   AF-A0A1H8J6Z8-F1
#
_cell.length_a   1.000
_cell.length_b   1.000
_cell.length_c   1.000
_cell.angle_alpha   90.00
_cell.angle_beta   90.00
_cell.angle_gamma   90.00
#
_symmetry.space_group_name_H-M   'P 1'
#
loop_
_entity.id
_entity.type
_entity.pdbx_description
1 polymer ?
#
loop_
_entity_poly.entity_id
_entity_poly.type
_entity_poly.pdbx_seq_one_letter_code
_entity_poly.pdbx_strand_id
1 'polypeptide(L)'
;MTGSDPGDMFVVRNIANLVPPCTPTASAGVSSAIEFAVCELEVERVIVLGHARCGGIRALMAPRKAERETNFVGQWMRIAEPVAARVRRDLGHRDSAEQHHACELASILLSLANLLTYRWLKRRVDEGKLKLHG
;
A
#
# COMPACT_ATOMS: atom_id res chain seq x y z
N MET A 1 -3.52 -16.83 9.99
CA MET A 1 -2.78 -15.55 9.96
C MET A 1 -1.77 -15.60 11.08
N THR A 2 -0.50 -15.78 10.71
CA THR A 2 0.76 -15.72 11.49
C THR A 2 0.95 -16.47 12.82
N GLY A 3 -0.07 -16.72 13.65
CA GLY A 3 0.11 -17.38 14.96
C GLY A 3 0.94 -16.55 15.94
N SER A 4 0.88 -15.23 15.83
CA SER A 4 1.67 -14.26 16.59
C SER A 4 1.09 -13.98 17.97
N ASP A 5 1.97 -13.73 18.94
CA ASP A 5 1.62 -13.30 20.29
C ASP A 5 1.58 -11.76 20.39
N PRO A 6 0.92 -11.22 21.43
CA PRO A 6 0.96 -9.77 21.71
C PRO A 6 2.41 -9.28 21.86
N GLY A 7 2.79 -8.29 21.04
CA GLY A 7 4.15 -7.74 20.99
C GLY A 7 4.95 -8.15 19.75
N ASP A 8 4.59 -9.25 19.07
CA ASP A 8 5.30 -9.72 17.89
C ASP A 8 5.12 -8.84 16.65
N MET A 9 4.04 -8.06 16.61
CA MET A 9 3.63 -7.30 15.44
C MET A 9 3.26 -5.85 15.78
N PHE A 10 3.92 -4.92 15.11
CA PHE A 10 3.46 -3.54 14.99
C PHE A 10 2.58 -3.41 13.75
N VAL A 11 1.28 -3.11 13.92
CA VAL A 11 0.29 -3.25 12.84
C VAL A 11 -0.31 -1.91 12.44
N VAL A 12 -0.26 -1.60 11.15
CA VAL A 12 -1.01 -0.51 10.52
C VAL A 12 -2.09 -1.11 9.62
N ARG A 13 -3.35 -0.66 9.79
CA ARG A 13 -4.47 -1.06 8.92
C ARG A 13 -5.09 0.17 8.28
N ASN A 14 -5.15 0.18 6.95
CA ASN A 14 -5.77 1.24 6.17
C ASN A 14 -6.50 0.64 4.95
N ILE A 15 -7.15 1.50 4.18
CA ILE A 15 -7.90 1.08 2.98
C ILE A 15 -6.90 0.60 1.92
N ALA A 16 -7.08 -0.65 1.47
CA ALA A 16 -6.24 -1.30 0.46
C ALA A 16 -4.75 -1.43 0.82
N ASN A 17 -4.43 -1.44 2.13
CA ASN A 17 -3.08 -1.71 2.65
C ASN A 17 -1.98 -0.92 1.94
N LEU A 18 -2.28 0.33 1.59
CA LEU A 18 -1.42 1.18 0.79
C LEU A 18 -0.38 1.86 1.66
N VAL A 19 0.83 1.97 1.12
CA VAL A 19 1.89 2.81 1.65
C VAL A 19 2.01 4.05 0.76
N PRO A 20 1.85 5.28 1.29
CA PRO A 20 2.11 6.48 0.51
C PRO A 20 3.61 6.63 0.26
N PRO A 21 4.02 7.28 -0.86
CA PRO A 21 5.43 7.63 -1.04
C PRO A 21 5.85 8.70 -0.01
N CYS A 22 7.13 8.71 0.33
CA CYS A 22 7.75 9.73 1.16
C CYS A 22 7.83 11.05 0.39
N THR A 23 6.92 11.98 0.67
CA THR A 23 6.93 13.34 0.13
C THR A 23 6.83 14.37 1.26
N PRO A 24 7.28 15.62 1.08
CA PRO A 24 7.13 16.67 2.09
C PRO A 24 5.67 16.96 2.47
N THR A 25 4.72 16.59 1.60
CA THR A 25 3.28 16.77 1.79
C THR A 25 2.57 15.46 2.15
N ALA A 26 3.31 14.38 2.40
CA ALA A 26 2.72 13.11 2.76
C ALA A 26 1.99 13.24 4.11
N SER A 27 0.78 12.69 4.18
CA SER A 27 0.04 12.65 5.44
C SER A 27 0.85 11.87 6.49
N ALA A 28 0.88 12.40 7.71
CA ALA A 28 1.66 11.82 8.80
C ALA A 28 1.20 10.40 9.18
N GLY A 29 -0.07 10.01 8.95
CA GLY A 29 -0.65 8.79 9.53
C GLY A 29 0.15 7.50 9.29
N VAL A 30 0.31 7.08 8.04
CA VAL A 30 1.08 5.85 7.72
C VAL A 30 2.59 6.10 7.80
N SER A 31 3.03 7.28 7.37
CA SER A 31 4.46 7.63 7.34
C SER A 31 5.10 7.63 8.73
N SER A 32 4.42 8.20 9.74
CA SER A 32 4.92 8.23 11.12
C SER A 32 4.95 6.84 11.75
N ALA A 33 3.98 5.98 11.41
CA ALA A 33 3.95 4.61 11.86
C ALA A 33 5.12 3.78 11.29
N ILE A 34 5.46 4.00 10.00
CA ILE A 34 6.64 3.38 9.38
C ILE A 34 7.92 3.91 10.02
N GLU A 35 8.01 5.23 10.23
CA GLU A 35 9.16 5.86 10.88
C GLU A 35 9.37 5.32 12.30
N PHE A 36 8.31 5.26 13.12
CA PHE A 36 8.41 4.72 14.47
C PHE A 36 8.80 3.24 14.48
N ALA A 37 8.14 2.41 13.66
CA ALA A 37 8.44 0.98 13.60
C ALA A 37 9.88 0.70 13.16
N VAL A 38 10.37 1.43 12.16
CA VAL A 38 11.72 1.21 11.65
C VAL A 38 12.74 1.92 12.54
N CYS A 39 12.64 3.23 12.74
CA CYS A 39 13.68 4.03 13.42
C CYS A 39 13.73 3.81 14.93
N GLU A 40 12.58 3.66 15.60
CA GLU A 40 12.52 3.59 17.07
C GLU A 40 12.40 2.14 17.57
N LEU A 41 11.54 1.33 16.95
CA LEU A 41 11.36 -0.08 17.34
C LEU A 41 12.35 -1.04 16.65
N GLU A 42 13.07 -0.55 15.64
CA GLU A 42 14.08 -1.32 14.90
C GLU A 42 13.60 -2.66 14.35
N VAL A 43 12.35 -2.71 13.85
CA VAL A 43 11.80 -3.95 13.27
C VAL A 43 12.68 -4.49 12.14
N GLU A 44 12.87 -5.80 12.09
CA GLU A 44 13.68 -6.45 11.04
C GLU A 44 12.91 -6.74 9.75
N ARG A 45 11.57 -6.72 9.80
CA ARG A 45 10.70 -7.09 8.68
C ARG A 45 9.52 -6.13 8.55
N VAL A 46 9.23 -5.72 7.33
CA VAL A 46 7.99 -5.01 6.96
C VAL A 46 7.24 -5.86 5.93
N ILE A 47 5.96 -6.09 6.19
CA ILE A 47 5.10 -6.93 5.35
C ILE A 47 3.91 -6.07 4.88
N VAL A 48 3.77 -5.90 3.56
CA VAL A 48 2.59 -5.31 2.94
C VAL A 48 1.63 -6.44 2.57
N LEU A 49 0.66 -6.70 3.43
CA LEU A 49 -0.28 -7.81 3.24
C LEU A 49 -1.53 -7.34 2.48
N GLY A 50 -1.60 -7.67 1.20
CA GLY A 50 -2.83 -7.57 0.42
C GLY A 50 -3.83 -8.70 0.73
N HIS A 51 -5.03 -8.58 0.16
CA HIS A 51 -6.04 -9.62 0.30
C HIS A 51 -6.98 -9.65 -0.91
N ALA A 52 -7.57 -10.81 -1.17
CA ALA A 52 -8.54 -10.99 -2.24
C ALA A 52 -9.82 -10.19 -1.98
N ARG A 53 -10.47 -9.77 -3.07
CA ARG A 53 -11.76 -9.05 -3.08
C ARG A 53 -11.70 -7.74 -2.27
N CYS A 54 -10.60 -7.02 -2.39
CA CYS A 54 -10.37 -5.77 -1.68
C CYS A 54 -11.38 -4.70 -2.08
N GLY A 55 -12.16 -4.22 -1.10
CA GLY A 55 -13.20 -3.21 -1.32
C GLY A 55 -12.63 -1.87 -1.82
N GLY A 56 -11.43 -1.49 -1.37
CA GLY A 56 -10.75 -0.26 -1.81
C GLY A 56 -10.32 -0.34 -3.28
N ILE A 57 -9.68 -1.45 -3.68
CA ILE A 57 -9.28 -1.69 -5.08
C ILE A 57 -10.51 -1.80 -5.98
N ARG A 58 -11.56 -2.51 -5.56
CA ARG A 58 -12.83 -2.57 -6.29
C ARG A 58 -13.43 -1.17 -6.50
N ALA A 59 -13.38 -0.32 -5.49
CA ALA A 59 -13.89 1.05 -5.60
C ALA A 59 -13.04 1.92 -6.56
N LEU A 60 -11.71 1.73 -6.56
CA LEU A 60 -10.77 2.40 -7.46
C LEU A 60 -10.96 1.99 -8.93
N MET A 61 -11.25 0.72 -9.17
CA MET A 61 -11.43 0.16 -10.52
C MET A 61 -12.83 0.42 -11.10
N ALA A 62 -13.81 0.75 -10.24
CA ALA A 62 -15.15 1.09 -10.68
C ALA A 62 -15.20 2.45 -11.40
N PRO A 63 -16.21 2.68 -12.27
CA PRO A 63 -16.46 4.00 -12.85
C PRO A 63 -16.58 5.07 -11.75
N ARG A 64 -16.05 6.28 -12.01
CA ARG A 64 -16.16 7.40 -11.08
C ARG A 64 -17.64 7.67 -10.78
N LYS A 65 -17.99 7.65 -9.50
CA LYS A 65 -19.31 8.07 -9.02
C LYS A 65 -19.34 9.60 -8.88
N ALA A 66 -20.56 10.15 -8.83
CA ALA A 66 -20.76 11.57 -8.52
C ALA A 66 -19.98 11.99 -7.27
N GLU A 67 -19.42 13.19 -7.32
CA GLU A 67 -18.62 13.73 -6.22
C GLU A 67 -19.48 13.87 -4.96
N ARG A 68 -18.94 13.42 -3.83
CA ARG A 68 -19.48 13.68 -2.51
C ARG A 68 -18.91 15.00 -2.01
N GLU A 69 -19.59 15.64 -1.05
CA GLU A 69 -19.09 16.84 -0.36
C GLU A 69 -17.66 16.67 0.20
N THR A 70 -17.30 15.44 0.59
CA THR A 70 -15.93 15.07 0.98
C THR A 70 -15.42 13.88 0.18
N ASN A 71 -14.11 13.86 -0.10
CA ASN A 71 -13.48 12.83 -0.94
C ASN A 71 -12.22 12.20 -0.32
N PHE A 72 -12.22 11.94 0.98
CA PHE A 72 -11.04 11.37 1.66
C PHE A 72 -10.64 10.00 1.10
N VAL A 73 -11.61 9.12 0.80
CA VAL A 73 -11.34 7.80 0.20
C VAL A 73 -10.74 7.94 -1.19
N GLY A 74 -11.31 8.78 -2.07
CA GLY A 74 -10.74 9.00 -3.40
C GLY A 74 -9.36 9.64 -3.32
N GLN A 75 -9.17 10.63 -2.44
CA GLN A 75 -7.87 11.26 -2.21
C GLN A 75 -6.81 10.25 -1.76
N TRP A 76 -7.15 9.33 -0.84
CA TRP A 76 -6.29 8.23 -0.40
C TRP A 76 -5.99 7.25 -1.55
N MET A 77 -7.02 6.82 -2.26
CA MET A 77 -6.88 5.84 -3.34
C MET A 77 -6.09 6.37 -4.55
N ARG A 78 -5.85 7.69 -4.66
CA ARG A 78 -4.92 8.25 -5.67
C ARG A 78 -3.52 7.65 -5.63
N ILE A 79 -3.08 7.16 -4.47
CA ILE A 79 -1.81 6.43 -4.33
C ILE A 79 -1.74 5.28 -5.35
N ALA A 80 -2.84 4.54 -5.52
CA ALA A 80 -2.93 3.36 -6.40
C ALA A 80 -3.47 3.67 -7.81
N GLU A 81 -3.83 4.92 -8.13
CA GLU A 81 -4.35 5.30 -9.45
C GLU A 81 -3.39 4.93 -10.61
N PRO A 82 -2.06 5.11 -10.51
CA PRO A 82 -1.15 4.69 -11.56
C PRO A 82 -1.22 3.18 -11.86
N VAL A 83 -1.45 2.36 -10.83
CA VAL A 83 -1.62 0.91 -10.97
C VAL A 83 -2.94 0.61 -11.67
N ALA A 84 -4.05 1.20 -11.22
CA ALA A 84 -5.35 1.00 -11.85
C ALA A 84 -5.35 1.43 -13.33
N ALA A 85 -4.73 2.57 -13.65
CA ALA A 85 -4.58 3.03 -15.02
C ALA A 85 -3.78 2.05 -15.89
N ARG A 86 -2.68 1.52 -15.36
CA ARG A 86 -1.87 0.49 -16.04
C ARG A 86 -2.66 -0.80 -16.26
N VAL A 87 -3.38 -1.29 -15.26
CA VAL A 87 -4.20 -2.51 -15.37
C VAL A 87 -5.30 -2.32 -16.41
N ARG A 88 -6.03 -1.20 -16.40
CA ARG A 88 -7.07 -0.90 -17.40
C ARG A 88 -6.51 -0.88 -18.82
N ARG A 89 -5.30 -0.35 -19.01
CA ARG A 89 -4.62 -0.28 -20.30
C ARG A 89 -4.15 -1.66 -20.76
N ASP A 90 -3.44 -2.39 -19.91
CA ASP A 90 -2.73 -3.62 -20.30
C ASP A 90 -3.66 -4.85 -20.28
N LEU A 91 -4.67 -4.86 -19.39
CA LEU A 91 -5.60 -5.97 -19.16
C LEU A 91 -7.05 -5.60 -19.45
N GLY A 92 -7.32 -4.51 -20.18
CA GLY A 92 -8.68 -4.09 -20.51
C GLY A 92 -9.50 -5.10 -21.33
N HIS A 93 -8.83 -6.04 -22.00
CA HIS A 93 -9.43 -7.15 -22.75
C HIS A 93 -9.85 -8.34 -21.86
N ARG A 94 -9.47 -8.34 -20.58
CA ARG A 94 -9.76 -9.39 -19.60
C ARG A 94 -11.03 -9.08 -18.82
N ASP A 95 -11.59 -10.07 -18.15
CA ASP A 95 -12.78 -9.84 -17.35
C ASP A 95 -12.51 -8.95 -16.13
N SER A 96 -13.58 -8.44 -15.52
CA SER A 96 -13.45 -7.52 -14.38
C SER A 96 -12.79 -8.17 -13.16
N ALA A 97 -13.03 -9.47 -12.90
CA ALA A 97 -12.46 -10.15 -11.75
C ALA A 97 -10.94 -10.31 -11.89
N GLU A 98 -10.47 -10.63 -13.08
CA GLU A 98 -9.05 -10.72 -13.42
C GLU A 98 -8.36 -9.35 -13.31
N GLN A 99 -9.00 -8.28 -13.81
CA GLN A 99 -8.48 -6.93 -13.66
C GLN A 99 -8.39 -6.50 -12.17
N HIS A 100 -9.42 -6.79 -11.37
CA HIS A 100 -9.39 -6.50 -9.94
C HIS A 100 -8.26 -7.26 -9.23
N HIS A 101 -8.13 -8.56 -9.49
CA HIS A 101 -7.08 -9.37 -8.88
C HIS A 101 -5.68 -8.89 -9.26
N ALA A 102 -5.46 -8.56 -10.54
CA ALA A 102 -4.20 -7.98 -11.00
C ALA A 102 -3.90 -6.64 -10.31
N CYS A 103 -4.92 -5.79 -10.12
CA CYS A 103 -4.77 -4.52 -9.41
C CYS A 103 -4.45 -4.73 -7.92
N GLU A 104 -5.07 -5.72 -7.25
CA GLU A 104 -4.76 -6.07 -5.85
C GLU A 104 -3.28 -6.42 -5.66
N LEU A 105 -2.75 -7.31 -6.53
CA LEU A 105 -1.34 -7.71 -6.48
C LEU A 105 -0.40 -6.55 -6.83
N ALA A 106 -0.71 -5.79 -7.89
CA ALA A 106 0.13 -4.69 -8.32
C ALA A 106 0.17 -3.52 -7.32
N SER A 107 -0.89 -3.32 -6.54
CA SER A 107 -0.92 -2.32 -5.45
C SER A 107 0.01 -2.68 -4.29
N ILE A 108 0.27 -3.97 -4.06
CA ILE A 108 1.29 -4.41 -3.10
C ILE A 108 2.68 -4.02 -3.59
N LEU A 109 3.00 -4.33 -4.86
CA LEU A 109 4.29 -3.97 -5.47
C LEU A 109 4.53 -2.46 -5.47
N LEU A 110 3.49 -1.67 -5.76
CA LEU A 110 3.53 -0.21 -5.65
C LEU A 110 3.87 0.23 -4.21
N SER A 111 3.24 -0.37 -3.21
CA SER A 111 3.48 -0.01 -1.80
C SER A 111 4.88 -0.39 -1.34
N LEU A 112 5.42 -1.52 -1.81
CA LEU A 112 6.82 -1.89 -1.60
C LEU A 112 7.77 -0.88 -2.25
N ALA A 113 7.48 -0.43 -3.48
CA ALA A 113 8.27 0.60 -4.14
C ALA A 113 8.19 1.94 -3.37
N ASN A 114 7.01 2.30 -2.85
CA ASN A 114 6.84 3.50 -2.04
C ASN A 114 7.64 3.43 -0.72
N LEU A 115 7.75 2.27 -0.06
CA LEU A 115 8.62 2.10 1.11
C LEU A 115 10.08 2.47 0.79
N LEU A 116 10.56 2.15 -0.42
CA LEU A 116 11.93 2.46 -0.84
C LEU A 116 12.15 3.96 -1.15
N THR A 117 11.10 4.79 -1.14
CA THR A 117 11.24 6.25 -1.25
C THR A 117 11.67 6.89 0.08
N TYR A 118 11.48 6.19 1.21
CA TYR A 118 11.98 6.62 2.51
C TYR A 118 13.47 6.33 2.61
N ARG A 119 14.33 7.37 2.55
CA ARG A 119 15.80 7.18 2.43
C ARG A 119 16.40 6.37 3.59
N TRP A 120 15.94 6.61 4.81
CA TRP A 120 16.39 5.88 6.01
C TRP A 120 15.97 4.41 5.99
N LEU A 121 14.81 4.10 5.42
CA LEU A 121 14.31 2.73 5.25
C LEU A 121 15.12 2.01 4.17
N LYS A 122 15.24 2.65 3.00
CA LYS A 122 15.99 2.10 1.86
C LYS A 122 17.41 1.74 2.26
N ARG A 123 18.11 2.61 3.00
CA ARG A 123 19.46 2.34 3.52
C ARG A 123 19.50 1.04 4.34
N ARG A 124 18.55 0.81 5.25
CA ARG A 124 18.49 -0.43 6.05
C ARG A 124 18.21 -1.67 5.21
N VAL A 125 17.44 -1.55 4.13
CA VAL A 125 17.24 -2.63 3.15
C VAL A 125 18.54 -2.92 2.40
N ASP A 126 19.22 -1.88 1.90
CA ASP A 126 20.49 -2.00 1.18
C ASP A 126 21.59 -2.63 2.06
N GLU A 127 21.59 -2.33 3.36
CA GLU A 127 22.49 -2.92 4.37
C GLU A 127 22.08 -4.34 4.82
N GLY A 128 20.94 -4.87 4.34
CA GLY A 128 20.44 -6.19 4.73
C GLY A 128 19.84 -6.27 6.15
N LYS A 129 19.66 -5.13 6.83
CA LYS A 129 19.12 -5.03 8.20
C LYS A 129 17.58 -5.02 8.25
N LEU A 130 16.94 -4.73 7.12
CA LEU A 130 15.48 -4.70 6.99
C LEU A 130 15.04 -5.50 5.77
N LYS A 131 14.06 -6.40 5.93
CA LYS A 131 13.48 -7.18 4.83
C LYS A 131 12.07 -6.70 4.51
N LEU A 132 11.78 -6.54 3.22
CA LEU A 132 10.45 -6.19 2.72
C LEU A 132 9.77 -7.42 2.12
N HIS A 133 8.50 -7.62 2.44
CA HIS A 133 7.67 -8.71 1.94
C HIS A 133 6.30 -8.20 1.48
N GLY A 134 5.71 -8.80 0.45
CA GLY A 134 4.37 -8.51 -0.04
C GLY A 134 3.88 -9.55 -1.03
#